data_AF-A0A9E0RSZ4-F1
#
_entry.id   AF-A0A9E0RSZ4-F1
#
_cell.length_a   1.000
_cell.length_b   1.000
_cell.length_c   1.000
_cell.angle_alpha   90.00
_cell.angle_beta   90.00
_cell.angle_gamma   90.00
#
_symmetry.space_group_name_H-M   'P 1'
#
loop_
_entity.id
_entity.type
_entity.pdbx_description
1 polymer ?
#
loop_
_entity_poly.entity_id
_entity_poly.type
_entity_poly.pdbx_seq_one_letter_code
_entity_poly.pdbx_strand_id
1 'polypeptide(L)'
;MEGDALNERFVRCALGNTDARIAEGKPVTPAFLFAALLWPAVADLYAMHLSNGMPPYQAIQLAGQAVLEQQQSRTAIPRRFSLPMREIWELHNKLIQTRRPGVERLLDKPRFRAAYDFVLLRQQAGEDLNDAADWWTRFQTDDIDERQRMIDEVKQQAPRKRKKKNTRSRNNH
;
A
#
# COMPACT_ATOMS: atom_id res chain seq x y z
N MET A 1 -3.49 -13.10 18.38
CA MET A 1 -4.95 -12.88 18.55
C MET A 1 -5.40 -11.53 17.99
N GLU A 2 -4.67 -10.43 18.22
CA GLU A 2 -5.08 -9.10 17.72
C GLU A 2 -5.03 -8.94 16.19
N GLY A 3 -4.00 -9.50 15.53
CA GLY A 3 -3.89 -9.48 14.07
C GLY A 3 -4.97 -10.29 13.33
N ASP A 4 -5.42 -11.40 13.93
CA ASP A 4 -6.47 -12.26 13.37
C ASP A 4 -7.83 -11.54 13.38
N ALA A 5 -8.14 -10.86 14.49
CA ALA A 5 -9.34 -10.05 14.60
C ALA A 5 -9.35 -8.85 13.62
N LEU A 6 -8.18 -8.23 13.37
CA LEU A 6 -8.05 -7.16 12.37
C LEU A 6 -8.28 -7.69 10.95
N ASN A 7 -7.69 -8.84 10.61
CA ASN A 7 -7.85 -9.51 9.33
C ASN A 7 -9.32 -9.88 9.06
N GLU A 8 -10.01 -10.43 10.06
CA GLU A 8 -11.44 -10.75 9.94
C GLU A 8 -12.28 -9.48 9.69
N ARG A 9 -12.04 -8.41 10.46
CA ARG A 9 -12.73 -7.12 10.26
C ARG A 9 -12.48 -6.56 8.86
N PHE A 10 -11.23 -6.62 8.39
CA PHE A 10 -10.87 -6.15 7.05
C PHE A 10 -11.66 -6.89 5.96
N VAL A 11 -11.70 -8.21 6.02
CA VAL A 11 -12.46 -9.03 5.05
C VAL A 11 -13.96 -8.72 5.13
N ARG A 12 -14.52 -8.60 6.34
CA ARG A 12 -15.94 -8.23 6.53
C ARG A 12 -16.25 -6.84 5.94
N CYS A 13 -15.39 -5.85 6.17
CA CYS A 13 -15.53 -4.53 5.56
C CYS A 13 -15.46 -4.60 4.03
N ALA A 14 -14.54 -5.41 3.47
CA ALA A 14 -14.38 -5.56 2.02
C ALA A 14 -15.65 -6.13 1.38
N LEU A 15 -16.21 -7.16 2.00
CA LEU A 15 -17.45 -7.79 1.55
C LEU A 15 -18.65 -6.85 1.71
N GLY A 16 -18.81 -6.19 2.87
CA GLY A 16 -19.89 -5.23 3.09
C GLY A 16 -19.88 -4.06 2.11
N ASN A 17 -18.70 -3.50 1.81
CA ASN A 17 -18.55 -2.45 0.80
C ASN A 17 -18.87 -2.96 -0.61
N THR A 18 -18.54 -4.23 -0.90
CA THR A 18 -18.86 -4.87 -2.18
C THR A 18 -20.37 -5.05 -2.34
N ASP A 19 -21.04 -5.55 -1.30
CA ASP A 19 -22.49 -5.72 -1.27
C ASP A 19 -23.23 -4.38 -1.47
N ALA A 20 -22.79 -3.33 -0.77
CA ALA A 20 -23.36 -1.98 -0.92
C ALA A 20 -23.23 -1.46 -2.36
N ARG A 21 -22.07 -1.66 -3.02
CA ARG A 21 -21.88 -1.26 -4.42
C ARG A 21 -22.80 -2.01 -5.37
N ILE A 22 -22.98 -3.31 -5.16
CA ILE A 22 -23.88 -4.13 -5.98
C ILE A 22 -25.33 -3.66 -5.80
N ALA A 23 -25.76 -3.39 -4.56
CA ALA A 23 -27.08 -2.86 -4.27
C ALA A 23 -27.33 -1.50 -4.94
N GLU A 24 -26.30 -0.66 -5.07
CA GLU A 24 -26.34 0.62 -5.78
C GLU A 24 -26.19 0.48 -7.31
N GLY A 25 -26.08 -0.73 -7.85
CA GLY A 25 -25.87 -0.97 -9.29
C GLY A 25 -24.49 -0.54 -9.81
N LYS A 26 -23.53 -0.28 -8.92
CA LYS A 26 -22.17 0.14 -9.28
C LYS A 26 -21.32 -1.08 -9.64
N PRO A 27 -20.43 -0.97 -10.65
CA PRO A 27 -19.53 -2.06 -10.97
C PRO A 27 -18.55 -2.33 -9.82
N VAL A 28 -18.22 -3.60 -9.66
CA VAL A 28 -17.18 -4.12 -8.76
C VAL A 28 -16.03 -4.63 -9.61
N THR A 29 -14.79 -4.36 -9.19
CA THR A 29 -13.60 -4.87 -9.88
C THR A 29 -13.18 -6.21 -9.28
N PRO A 30 -13.25 -7.34 -10.01
CA PRO A 30 -12.92 -8.65 -9.45
C PRO A 30 -11.52 -8.74 -8.85
N ALA A 31 -10.53 -8.12 -9.52
CA ALA A 31 -9.17 -8.09 -9.02
C ALA A 31 -9.02 -7.37 -7.67
N PHE A 32 -9.81 -6.32 -7.41
CA PHE A 32 -9.80 -5.63 -6.12
C PHE A 32 -10.40 -6.51 -5.02
N LEU A 33 -11.52 -7.17 -5.31
CA LEU A 33 -12.16 -8.09 -4.38
C LEU A 33 -11.22 -9.25 -4.01
N PHE A 34 -10.59 -9.89 -5.00
CA PHE A 34 -9.61 -10.95 -4.73
C PHE A 34 -8.38 -10.43 -3.98
N ALA A 35 -7.89 -9.23 -4.29
CA ALA A 35 -6.79 -8.62 -3.56
C ALA A 35 -7.13 -8.42 -2.08
N ALA A 36 -8.36 -8.01 -1.77
CA ALA A 36 -8.83 -7.81 -0.40
C ALA A 36 -9.03 -9.16 0.32
N LEU A 37 -9.66 -10.15 -0.31
CA LEU A 37 -9.89 -11.47 0.29
C LEU A 37 -8.59 -12.20 0.65
N LEU A 38 -7.55 -12.04 -0.18
CA LEU A 38 -6.25 -12.69 0.02
C LEU A 38 -5.29 -11.86 0.89
N TRP A 39 -5.67 -10.62 1.25
CA TRP A 39 -4.82 -9.73 2.02
C TRP A 39 -4.33 -10.32 3.35
N PRO A 40 -5.15 -10.99 4.17
CA PRO A 40 -4.68 -11.57 5.42
C PRO A 40 -3.44 -12.47 5.25
N ALA A 41 -3.48 -13.36 4.26
CA ALA A 41 -2.35 -14.24 3.96
C ALA A 41 -1.11 -13.48 3.47
N VAL A 42 -1.30 -12.42 2.68
CA VAL A 42 -0.20 -11.57 2.21
C VAL A 42 0.39 -10.77 3.38
N ALA A 43 -0.45 -10.24 4.27
CA ALA A 43 -0.04 -9.47 5.44
C ALA A 43 0.80 -10.30 6.41
N ASP A 44 0.40 -11.54 6.68
CA ASP A 44 1.12 -12.47 7.56
C ASP A 44 2.52 -12.79 7.01
N LEU A 45 2.62 -13.16 5.72
CA LEU A 45 3.90 -13.42 5.06
C LEU A 45 4.75 -12.16 4.96
N TYR A 46 4.13 -11.01 4.70
CA TYR A 46 4.81 -9.72 4.66
C TYR A 46 5.44 -9.38 6.03
N ALA A 47 4.68 -9.53 7.11
CA ALA A 47 5.17 -9.32 8.47
C ALA A 47 6.34 -10.27 8.82
N MET A 48 6.22 -11.54 8.45
CA MET A 48 7.30 -12.52 8.61
C MET A 48 8.57 -12.13 7.83
N HIS A 49 8.44 -11.68 6.59
CA HIS A 49 9.59 -11.23 5.80
C HIS A 49 10.25 -9.97 6.40
N LEU A 50 9.45 -9.03 6.91
CA LEU A 50 9.95 -7.85 7.62
C LEU A 50 10.71 -8.21 8.90
N SER A 51 10.19 -9.15 9.71
CA SER A 51 10.87 -9.60 10.93
C SER A 51 12.21 -10.28 10.64
N ASN A 52 12.36 -10.86 9.45
CA ASN A 52 13.61 -11.44 8.95
C ASN A 52 14.59 -10.41 8.36
N GLY A 53 14.30 -9.10 8.51
CA GLY A 53 15.17 -8.01 8.05
C GLY A 53 15.10 -7.73 6.55
N MET A 54 14.10 -8.28 5.85
CA MET A 54 13.95 -8.04 4.42
C MET A 54 13.47 -6.60 4.14
N PRO A 55 13.98 -5.94 3.08
CA PRO A 55 13.47 -4.63 2.68
C PRO A 55 11.96 -4.68 2.38
N PRO A 56 11.16 -3.68 2.84
CA PRO A 56 9.70 -3.70 2.68
C PRO A 56 9.19 -3.90 1.25
N TYR A 57 9.86 -3.31 0.27
CA TYR A 57 9.48 -3.48 -1.14
C TYR A 57 9.68 -4.92 -1.63
N GLN A 58 10.76 -5.58 -1.19
CA GLN A 58 11.02 -6.97 -1.56
C GLN A 58 10.08 -7.92 -0.80
N ALA A 59 9.82 -7.63 0.47
CA ALA A 59 8.94 -8.42 1.33
C ALA A 59 7.51 -8.50 0.76
N ILE A 60 6.92 -7.37 0.34
CA ILE A 60 5.55 -7.37 -0.19
C ILE A 60 5.44 -8.09 -1.54
N GLN A 61 6.48 -7.98 -2.37
CA GLN A 61 6.58 -8.68 -3.67
C GLN A 61 6.60 -10.20 -3.47
N LEU A 62 7.46 -10.69 -2.59
CA LEU A 62 7.58 -12.11 -2.31
C LEU A 62 6.33 -12.67 -1.63
N ALA A 63 5.77 -11.95 -0.66
CA ALA A 63 4.52 -12.34 -0.01
C ALA A 63 3.37 -12.47 -1.02
N GLY A 64 3.17 -11.44 -1.86
CA GLY A 64 2.12 -11.45 -2.89
C GLY A 64 2.30 -12.58 -3.90
N GLN A 65 3.54 -12.82 -4.34
CA GLN A 65 3.87 -13.92 -5.26
C GLN A 65 3.58 -15.29 -4.63
N ALA A 66 4.02 -15.53 -3.40
CA ALA A 66 3.83 -16.79 -2.70
C ALA A 66 2.34 -17.11 -2.49
N VAL A 67 1.53 -16.13 -2.09
CA VAL A 67 0.08 -16.31 -1.95
C VAL A 67 -0.57 -16.66 -3.29
N LEU A 68 -0.19 -15.96 -4.37
CA LEU A 68 -0.74 -16.23 -5.70
C LEU A 68 -0.36 -17.61 -6.25
N GLU A 69 0.85 -18.08 -5.97
CA GLU A 69 1.30 -19.44 -6.34
C GLU A 69 0.51 -20.50 -5.59
N GLN A 70 0.30 -20.32 -4.28
CA GLN A 70 -0.53 -21.21 -3.49
C GLN A 70 -1.98 -21.21 -3.98
N GLN A 71 -2.55 -20.05 -4.33
CA GLN A 71 -3.92 -19.97 -4.84
C GLN A 71 -4.10 -20.60 -6.22
N GLN A 72 -3.11 -20.49 -7.11
CA GLN A 72 -3.14 -21.15 -8.43
C GLN A 72 -3.29 -22.68 -8.34
N SER A 73 -2.81 -23.29 -7.25
CA SER A 73 -2.97 -24.74 -7.02
C SER A 73 -4.40 -25.16 -6.65
N ARG A 74 -5.24 -24.21 -6.20
CA ARG A 74 -6.62 -24.47 -5.71
C ARG A 74 -7.69 -23.92 -6.65
N THR A 75 -7.42 -22.79 -7.30
CA THR A 75 -8.30 -22.18 -8.29
C THR A 75 -7.47 -21.56 -9.40
N ALA A 76 -7.90 -21.74 -10.66
CA ALA A 76 -7.24 -21.09 -11.78
C ALA A 76 -7.59 -19.59 -11.79
N ILE A 77 -6.83 -18.78 -11.06
CA ILE A 77 -6.92 -17.31 -11.15
C ILE A 77 -6.25 -16.87 -12.46
N PRO A 78 -7.01 -16.33 -13.44
CA PRO A 78 -6.42 -15.86 -14.68
C PRO A 78 -5.39 -14.74 -14.43
N ARG A 79 -4.28 -14.74 -15.19
CA ARG A 79 -3.20 -13.74 -15.05
C ARG A 79 -3.66 -12.28 -15.14
N ARG A 80 -4.75 -12.02 -15.88
CA ARG A 80 -5.39 -10.70 -15.99
C ARG A 80 -5.93 -10.14 -14.66
N PHE A 81 -6.13 -10.98 -13.65
CA PHE A 81 -6.55 -10.54 -12.31
C PHE A 81 -5.38 -10.51 -11.32
N SER A 82 -4.46 -11.48 -11.40
CA SER A 82 -3.33 -11.56 -10.46
C SER A 82 -2.32 -10.43 -10.62
N LEU A 83 -2.07 -9.94 -11.84
CA LEU A 83 -1.18 -8.80 -12.06
C LEU A 83 -1.72 -7.53 -11.36
N PRO A 84 -2.97 -7.12 -11.59
CA PRO A 84 -3.59 -6.04 -10.82
C PRO A 84 -3.56 -6.19 -9.30
N MET A 85 -3.72 -7.40 -8.78
CA MET A 85 -3.71 -7.65 -7.33
C MET A 85 -2.34 -7.30 -6.74
N ARG A 86 -1.25 -7.72 -7.39
CA ARG A 86 0.12 -7.38 -6.97
C ARG A 86 0.37 -5.88 -7.02
N GLU A 87 -0.06 -5.22 -8.10
CA GLU A 87 0.07 -3.76 -8.23
C GLU A 87 -0.66 -3.03 -7.10
N ILE A 88 -1.85 -3.50 -6.70
CA ILE A 88 -2.59 -2.95 -5.56
C ILE A 88 -1.80 -3.14 -4.26
N TRP A 89 -1.29 -4.36 -4.00
CA TRP A 89 -0.53 -4.67 -2.79
C TRP A 89 0.73 -3.83 -2.64
N GLU A 90 1.51 -3.74 -3.73
CA GLU A 90 2.73 -2.95 -3.75
C GLU A 90 2.48 -1.46 -3.59
N LEU A 91 1.44 -0.95 -4.25
CA LEU A 91 1.16 0.47 -4.28
C LEU A 91 0.58 0.94 -2.94
N HIS A 92 -0.33 0.19 -2.31
CA HIS A 92 -0.85 0.58 -0.99
C HIS A 92 0.28 0.66 0.05
N ASN A 93 1.30 -0.21 -0.04
CA ASN A 93 2.44 -0.19 0.88
C ASN A 93 3.32 1.06 0.69
N LYS A 94 3.30 1.65 -0.52
CA LYS A 94 3.92 2.96 -0.79
C LYS A 94 3.02 4.10 -0.31
N LEU A 95 1.70 3.98 -0.47
CA LEU A 95 0.73 5.02 -0.07
C LEU A 95 0.72 5.27 1.44
N ILE A 96 0.94 4.26 2.27
CA ILE A 96 1.05 4.45 3.73
C ILE A 96 2.32 5.21 4.15
N GLN A 97 3.26 5.44 3.23
CA GLN A 97 4.51 6.16 3.49
C GLN A 97 4.42 7.60 2.99
N THR A 98 3.40 8.34 3.46
CA THR A 98 3.07 9.70 3.02
C THR A 98 4.19 10.72 3.23
N ARG A 99 5.09 10.47 4.18
CA ARG A 99 6.22 11.36 4.53
C ARG A 99 7.47 11.16 3.66
N ARG A 100 7.36 10.50 2.50
CA ARG A 100 8.50 10.31 1.58
C ARG A 100 8.55 11.40 0.50
N PRO A 101 9.73 11.99 0.22
CA PRO A 101 9.88 12.89 -0.92
C PRO A 101 9.50 12.20 -2.24
N GLY A 102 8.74 12.89 -3.10
CA GLY A 102 8.28 12.33 -4.38
C GLY A 102 7.02 11.48 -4.27
N VAL A 103 6.34 11.48 -3.12
CA VAL A 103 5.09 10.75 -2.89
C VAL A 103 3.99 11.14 -3.87
N GLU A 104 3.97 12.40 -4.33
CA GLU A 104 2.99 12.93 -5.28
C GLU A 104 2.94 12.14 -6.60
N ARG A 105 4.07 11.55 -7.02
CA ARG A 105 4.18 10.73 -8.23
C ARG A 105 3.41 9.41 -8.15
N LEU A 106 2.89 9.05 -6.99
CA LEU A 106 2.04 7.88 -6.84
C LEU A 106 0.64 8.12 -7.44
N LEU A 107 0.19 9.38 -7.59
CA LEU A 107 -1.07 9.71 -8.26
C LEU A 107 -1.11 9.24 -9.71
N ASP A 108 0.02 9.31 -10.41
CA ASP A 108 0.12 8.95 -11.83
C ASP A 108 0.09 7.43 -12.08
N LYS A 109 -0.01 6.61 -11.02
CA LYS A 109 0.03 5.16 -11.16
C LYS A 109 -1.33 4.63 -11.63
N PRO A 110 -1.38 3.70 -12.63
CA PRO A 110 -2.64 3.16 -13.17
C PRO A 110 -3.59 2.53 -12.16
N ARG A 111 -3.08 2.12 -11.00
CA ARG A 111 -3.82 1.49 -9.91
C ARG A 111 -3.93 2.36 -8.65
N PHE A 112 -3.61 3.65 -8.74
CA PHE A 112 -3.68 4.55 -7.59
C PHE A 112 -5.03 4.49 -6.90
N ARG A 113 -6.15 4.62 -7.63
CA ARG A 113 -7.49 4.59 -7.04
C ARG A 113 -7.77 3.30 -6.27
N ALA A 114 -7.47 2.15 -6.88
CA ALA A 114 -7.67 0.85 -6.24
C ALA A 114 -6.77 0.68 -5.01
N ALA A 115 -5.51 1.12 -5.07
CA ALA A 115 -4.60 1.07 -3.92
C ALA A 115 -5.02 2.03 -2.80
N TYR A 116 -5.54 3.21 -3.14
CA TYR A 116 -6.08 4.17 -2.19
C TYR A 116 -7.36 3.66 -1.52
N ASP A 117 -8.28 3.07 -2.28
CA ASP A 117 -9.47 2.39 -1.74
C ASP A 117 -9.07 1.26 -0.77
N PHE A 118 -7.94 0.60 -1.03
CA PHE A 118 -7.39 -0.40 -0.13
C PHE A 118 -6.88 0.20 1.19
N VAL A 119 -6.23 1.38 1.14
CA VAL A 119 -5.79 2.12 2.34
C VAL A 119 -7.01 2.56 3.17
N LEU A 120 -8.05 3.10 2.52
CA LEU A 120 -9.30 3.47 3.18
C LEU A 120 -9.94 2.27 3.88
N LEU A 121 -9.98 1.12 3.20
CA LEU A 121 -10.55 -0.11 3.75
C LEU A 121 -9.77 -0.61 4.97
N ARG A 122 -8.44 -0.53 4.95
CA ARG A 122 -7.57 -0.88 6.09
C ARG A 122 -7.82 0.05 7.29
N GLN A 123 -7.92 1.36 7.05
CA GLN A 123 -8.27 2.34 8.08
C GLN A 123 -9.67 2.07 8.65
N GLN A 124 -10.66 1.76 7.80
CA GLN A 124 -12.02 1.41 8.21
C GLN A 124 -12.07 0.13 9.07
N ALA A 125 -11.19 -0.84 8.81
CA ALA A 125 -11.05 -2.05 9.62
C ALA A 125 -10.44 -1.79 11.02
N GLY A 126 -9.97 -0.57 11.27
CA GLY A 126 -9.35 -0.12 12.52
C GLY A 126 -7.83 -0.26 12.55
N GLU A 127 -7.18 -0.35 11.40
CA GLU A 127 -5.72 -0.34 11.33
C GLU A 127 -5.18 1.10 11.45
N ASP A 128 -4.21 1.32 12.33
CA ASP A 128 -3.50 2.59 12.43
C ASP A 128 -2.49 2.74 11.28
N LEU A 129 -2.83 3.60 10.33
CA LEU A 129 -2.03 3.90 9.15
C LEU A 129 -1.40 5.30 9.19
N ASN A 130 -1.25 5.90 10.38
CA ASN A 130 -0.67 7.24 10.56
C ASN A 130 -1.36 8.30 9.68
N ASP A 131 -2.70 8.30 9.68
CA ASP A 131 -3.54 9.23 8.91
C ASP A 131 -3.28 9.23 7.40
N ALA A 132 -2.73 8.13 6.86
CA ALA A 132 -2.39 8.06 5.44
C ALA A 132 -3.63 8.25 4.55
N ALA A 133 -4.79 7.70 4.91
CA ALA A 133 -5.98 7.85 4.09
C ALA A 133 -6.49 9.30 4.08
N ASP A 134 -6.47 9.97 5.23
CA ASP A 134 -6.89 11.36 5.38
C ASP A 134 -5.94 12.31 4.62
N TRP A 135 -4.64 12.06 4.70
CA TRP A 135 -3.62 12.79 3.93
C TRP A 135 -3.88 12.67 2.42
N TRP A 136 -4.12 11.47 1.92
CA TRP A 136 -4.43 11.25 0.50
C TRP A 136 -5.79 11.81 0.10
N THR A 137 -6.77 11.84 1.00
CA THR A 137 -8.07 12.49 0.77
C THR A 137 -7.84 13.97 0.50
N ARG A 138 -7.19 14.67 1.44
CA ARG A 138 -6.85 16.09 1.34
C ARG A 138 -6.04 16.39 0.09
N PHE A 139 -4.99 15.62 -0.15
CA PHE A 139 -4.13 15.82 -1.32
C PHE A 139 -4.88 15.68 -2.66
N GLN A 140 -5.96 14.90 -2.72
CA GLN A 140 -6.80 14.76 -3.91
C GLN A 140 -7.87 15.86 -4.03
N THR A 141 -8.36 16.40 -2.92
CA THR A 141 -9.47 17.38 -2.90
C THR A 141 -9.01 18.83 -2.87
N ASP A 142 -7.86 19.09 -2.26
CA ASP A 142 -7.35 20.43 -2.02
C ASP A 142 -6.82 21.07 -3.31
N ASP A 143 -6.75 22.39 -3.32
CA ASP A 143 -6.26 23.18 -4.44
C ASP A 143 -4.73 23.04 -4.66
N ILE A 144 -4.23 23.66 -5.72
CA ILE A 144 -2.82 23.57 -6.12
C ILE A 144 -1.90 24.13 -5.02
N ASP A 145 -2.30 25.22 -4.37
CA ASP A 145 -1.49 25.91 -3.37
C ASP A 145 -1.35 25.06 -2.10
N GLU A 146 -2.44 24.46 -1.63
CA GLU A 146 -2.44 23.59 -0.47
C GLU A 146 -1.70 22.27 -0.75
N ARG A 147 -1.86 21.67 -1.93
CA ARG A 147 -1.03 20.51 -2.35
C ARG A 147 0.45 20.83 -2.32
N GLN A 148 0.84 22.02 -2.77
CA GLN A 148 2.23 22.45 -2.77
C GLN A 148 2.76 22.59 -1.33
N ARG A 149 1.97 23.15 -0.41
CA ARG A 149 2.32 23.21 1.01
C ARG A 149 2.51 21.82 1.61
N MET A 150 1.59 20.89 1.36
CA MET A 150 1.71 19.50 1.83
C MET A 150 2.99 18.82 1.32
N ILE A 151 3.36 19.04 0.06
CA ILE A 151 4.62 18.53 -0.52
C ILE A 151 5.83 19.13 0.20
N ASP A 152 5.80 20.43 0.49
CA ASP A 152 6.92 21.12 1.12
C ASP A 152 7.08 20.72 2.59
N GLU A 153 5.99 20.46 3.32
CA GLU A 153 6.03 19.85 4.66
C GLU A 153 6.70 18.47 4.64
N VAL A 154 6.34 17.62 3.68
CA VAL A 154 6.96 16.29 3.50
C VAL A 154 8.47 16.42 3.24
N LYS A 155 8.90 17.39 2.42
CA LYS A 155 10.33 17.65 2.17
C LYS A 155 11.07 18.11 3.42
N GLN A 156 10.44 18.92 4.27
CA GLN A 156 11.05 19.42 5.52
C GLN A 156 11.20 18.32 6.56
N GLN A 157 10.25 17.39 6.64
CA GLN A 157 10.26 16.27 7.58
C GLN A 157 11.21 15.12 7.14
N ALA A 158 11.64 15.10 5.87
CA ALA A 158 12.54 14.08 5.38
C ALA A 158 13.94 14.18 6.03
N PRO A 159 14.56 13.06 6.47
CA PRO A 159 15.86 13.09 7.11
C PRO A 159 16.90 13.69 6.16
N ARG A 160 17.49 14.84 6.54
CA ARG A 160 18.57 15.48 5.79
C ARG A 160 19.71 14.48 5.62
N LYS A 161 19.95 14.00 4.39
CA LYS A 161 21.13 13.20 4.06
C LYS A 161 22.36 13.93 4.56
N ARG A 162 23.02 13.43 5.61
CA ARG A 162 24.33 13.91 6.06
C ARG A 162 25.28 13.81 4.86
N LYS A 163 25.67 14.95 4.29
CA LYS A 163 26.70 15.03 3.25
C LYS A 163 27.95 14.33 3.79
N LYS A 164 28.28 13.16 3.23
CA LYS A 164 29.54 12.45 3.52
C LYS A 164 30.68 13.39 3.14
N LYS A 165 31.35 13.97 4.14
CA LYS A 165 32.46 14.90 3.95
C LYS A 165 33.62 14.09 3.37
N ASN A 166 33.84 14.20 2.06
CA ASN A 166 34.97 13.58 1.36
C ASN A 166 36.28 14.06 2.00
N THR A 167 36.84 13.26 2.91
CA THR A 167 38.18 13.46 3.44
C THR A 167 39.15 12.94 2.37
N ARG A 168 39.62 13.87 1.52
CA ARG A 168 40.78 13.63 0.66
C ARG A 168 41.98 13.37 1.56
N SER A 169 42.35 12.09 1.74
CA SER A 169 43.64 11.74 2.30
C SER A 169 44.72 12.12 1.27
N ARG A 170 45.51 13.14 1.60
CA ARG A 170 46.78 13.45 0.95
C ARG A 170 47.73 12.29 1.27
N ASN A 171 47.96 11.39 0.31
CA ASN A 171 49.11 10.49 0.39
C ASN A 171 50.36 11.28 0.02
N ASN A 172 51.22 11.46 1.02
CA ASN A 172 52.59 11.91 0.87
C ASN A 172 53.46 10.65 0.86
N HIS A 173 54.18 10.39 -0.21
CA HIS A 173 55.40 9.57 -0.29
C HIS A 173 56.30 10.21 -1.35
#